data_AF-A0A967SDS9-F1
#
_entry.id   AF-A0A967SDS9-F1
#
_cell.length_a   1.000
_cell.length_b   1.000
_cell.length_c   1.000
_cell.angle_alpha   90.00
_cell.angle_beta   90.00
_cell.angle_gamma   90.00
#
_symmetry.space_group_name_H-M   'P 1'
#
loop_
_entity.id
_entity.type
_entity.pdbx_description
1 polymer ?
#
loop_
_entity_poly.entity_id
_entity_poly.type
_entity_poly.pdbx_seq_one_letter_code
_entity_poly.pdbx_strand_id
1 'polypeptide(L)'
;METRVRIEGVGAVTTPAWSPDGRTIAVSGNSGGVSDLYLVDVESGRVEQLTDDRYADIQPAWSPDGRTLAFVTDRAGTDFDRLVYGPLQLAVIDVRTREIRMLDVFAGGKHIDPHFGPDGRWLYFISDADGFSDVYRVEVATGTIERITRLATGVSGITGTAPALTVAAETGDIMFSVFSEGNYTVYRMDADQVEARAEPVFQRYSGVQPAGLLPPIEAESRGIVANYLEDPIRGLPTEEFPVEEYSPGLAL
;
A
#
# COMPACT_ATOMS: atom_id res chain seq x y z
N MET A 1 -6.19 30.61 14.19
CA MET A 1 -6.23 31.33 12.90
C MET A 1 -6.26 30.25 11.83
N GLU A 2 -7.24 30.28 10.93
CA GLU A 2 -7.39 29.31 9.84
C GLU A 2 -6.90 29.98 8.54
N THR A 3 -6.01 29.32 7.81
CA THR A 3 -5.56 29.75 6.48
C THR A 3 -6.17 28.83 5.43
N ARG A 4 -6.68 29.41 4.34
CA ARG A 4 -7.22 28.66 3.20
C ARG A 4 -6.41 28.97 1.96
N VAL A 5 -5.91 27.92 1.32
CA VAL A 5 -5.21 28.01 0.03
C VAL A 5 -6.06 27.32 -1.02
N ARG A 6 -6.26 27.98 -2.16
CA ARG A 6 -6.96 27.43 -3.32
C ARG A 6 -5.94 27.11 -4.39
N ILE A 7 -6.04 25.92 -4.98
CA ILE A 7 -5.34 25.55 -6.20
C ILE A 7 -6.28 25.84 -7.36
N GLU A 8 -6.00 26.90 -8.11
CA GLU A 8 -6.86 27.34 -9.21
C GLU A 8 -6.94 26.26 -10.30
N GLY A 9 -8.13 26.02 -10.85
CA GLY A 9 -8.35 25.02 -11.90
C GLY A 9 -8.33 23.56 -11.45
N VAL A 10 -8.10 23.27 -10.17
CA VAL A 10 -8.10 21.90 -9.60
C VAL A 10 -9.43 21.64 -8.89
N GLY A 11 -10.13 20.59 -9.31
CA GLY A 11 -11.47 20.25 -8.80
C GLY A 11 -11.45 19.42 -7.51
N ALA A 12 -10.38 18.67 -7.28
CA ALA A 12 -10.20 17.86 -6.08
C ALA A 12 -8.72 17.77 -5.72
N VAL A 13 -8.41 17.81 -4.42
CA VAL A 13 -7.08 17.57 -3.87
C VAL A 13 -7.13 16.39 -2.91
N THR A 14 -6.12 15.52 -2.97
CA THR A 14 -6.04 14.31 -2.14
C THR A 14 -4.60 14.05 -1.69
N THR A 15 -4.44 13.15 -0.72
CA THR A 15 -3.15 12.62 -0.24
C THR A 15 -2.08 13.70 0.02
N PRO A 16 -2.31 14.59 1.01
CA PRO A 16 -1.31 15.59 1.37
C PRO A 16 -0.09 14.95 2.05
N ALA A 17 1.09 15.43 1.72
CA ALA A 17 2.36 15.05 2.34
C ALA A 17 3.18 16.28 2.70
N TRP A 18 3.56 16.38 3.97
CA TRP A 18 4.38 17.48 4.47
C TRP A 18 5.86 17.30 4.10
N SER A 19 6.52 18.37 3.70
CA SER A 19 7.97 18.39 3.58
C SER A 19 8.62 18.21 4.95
N PRO A 20 9.84 17.66 5.03
CA PRO A 20 10.52 17.41 6.31
C PRO A 20 10.75 18.69 7.14
N ASP A 21 10.87 19.84 6.46
CA ASP A 21 11.03 21.15 7.12
C ASP A 21 9.70 21.82 7.50
N GLY A 22 8.56 21.19 7.17
CA GLY A 22 7.21 21.67 7.47
C GLY A 22 6.77 22.90 6.68
N ARG A 23 7.52 23.32 5.66
CA ARG A 23 7.21 24.55 4.89
C ARG A 23 6.33 24.34 3.68
N THR A 24 6.34 23.12 3.14
CA THR A 24 5.66 22.79 1.89
C THR A 24 4.76 21.58 2.09
N ILE A 25 3.57 21.60 1.48
CA ILE A 25 2.69 20.44 1.40
C ILE A 25 2.63 20.03 -0.07
N ALA A 26 3.02 18.79 -0.36
CA ALA A 26 2.76 18.16 -1.65
C ALA A 26 1.35 17.55 -1.64
N VAL A 27 0.59 17.70 -2.72
CA VAL A 27 -0.76 17.13 -2.86
C VAL A 27 -0.95 16.55 -4.25
N SER A 28 -1.85 15.56 -4.38
CA SER A 28 -2.36 15.14 -5.69
C SER A 28 -3.57 16.00 -6.04
N GLY A 29 -3.53 16.74 -7.15
CA GLY A 29 -4.61 17.57 -7.63
C GLY A 29 -5.18 17.03 -8.94
N ASN A 30 -6.50 16.88 -9.04
CA ASN A 30 -7.15 16.48 -10.29
C ASN A 30 -7.72 17.70 -11.05
N SER A 31 -7.26 17.89 -12.28
CA SER A 31 -7.81 18.86 -13.23
C SER A 31 -8.24 18.16 -14.52
N GLY A 32 -9.52 18.27 -14.86
CA GLY A 32 -10.03 17.72 -16.13
C GLY A 32 -9.89 16.19 -16.29
N GLY A 33 -9.73 15.44 -15.19
CA GLY A 33 -9.55 13.98 -15.22
C GLY A 33 -8.10 13.51 -15.18
N VAL A 34 -7.13 14.41 -15.29
CA VAL A 34 -5.70 14.13 -15.12
C VAL A 34 -5.29 14.56 -13.71
N SER A 35 -4.51 13.71 -13.03
CA SER A 35 -4.01 14.02 -11.69
C SER A 35 -2.55 14.41 -11.79
N ASP A 36 -2.19 15.52 -11.14
CA ASP A 36 -0.83 16.06 -11.08
C ASP A 36 -0.41 16.33 -9.64
N LEU A 37 0.88 16.45 -9.42
CA LEU A 37 1.46 16.84 -8.14
C LEU A 37 1.57 18.35 -8.03
N TYR A 38 1.13 18.90 -6.90
CA TYR A 38 1.22 20.33 -6.59
C TYR A 38 1.95 20.53 -5.27
N LEU A 39 2.77 21.58 -5.19
CA LEU A 39 3.43 22.03 -3.99
C LEU A 39 2.76 23.30 -3.48
N VAL A 40 2.39 23.29 -2.21
CA VAL A 40 1.76 24.42 -1.52
C VAL A 40 2.71 24.93 -0.45
N ASP A 41 3.21 26.14 -0.62
CA ASP A 41 3.98 26.84 0.41
C ASP A 41 3.04 27.30 1.54
N VAL A 42 3.33 26.89 2.77
CA VAL A 42 2.43 27.04 3.91
C VAL A 42 2.35 28.49 4.39
N GLU A 43 3.45 29.25 4.29
CA GLU A 43 3.53 30.63 4.78
C GLU A 43 2.91 31.62 3.80
N SER A 44 3.27 31.52 2.53
CA SER A 44 2.82 32.44 1.47
C SER A 44 1.51 32.00 0.81
N GLY A 45 1.13 30.73 0.93
CA GLY A 45 0.02 30.14 0.17
C GLY A 45 0.30 30.00 -1.33
N ARG A 46 1.57 30.18 -1.75
CA ARG A 46 1.97 30.00 -3.15
C ARG A 46 1.81 28.55 -3.56
N VAL A 47 1.18 28.32 -4.71
CA VAL A 47 1.01 26.99 -5.30
C VAL A 47 1.88 26.87 -6.53
N GLU A 48 2.61 25.77 -6.63
CA GLU A 48 3.40 25.38 -7.79
C GLU A 48 2.92 24.01 -8.29
N GLN A 49 2.62 23.91 -9.59
CA GLN A 49 2.37 22.64 -10.24
C GLN A 49 3.72 21.98 -10.59
N LEU A 50 3.97 20.81 -10.02
CA LEU A 50 5.24 20.10 -10.13
C LEU A 50 5.29 19.18 -11.35
N THR A 51 4.19 18.47 -11.62
CA THR A 51 3.99 17.65 -12.82
C THR A 51 2.90 18.28 -13.68
N ASP A 52 3.07 18.23 -15.00
CA ASP A 52 2.12 18.79 -15.97
C ASP A 52 2.26 18.01 -17.28
N ASP A 53 1.82 16.76 -17.25
CA ASP A 53 1.83 15.89 -18.41
C ASP A 53 0.52 15.09 -18.53
N ARG A 54 0.48 14.08 -19.41
CA ARG A 54 -0.75 13.31 -19.69
C ARG A 54 -0.94 12.11 -18.76
N TYR A 55 0.06 11.80 -17.94
CA TYR A 55 0.07 10.65 -17.05
C TYR A 55 -0.63 11.01 -15.74
N ALA A 56 -1.14 10.01 -15.04
CA ALA A 56 -1.70 10.22 -13.71
C ALA A 56 -0.57 10.20 -12.68
N ASP A 57 -0.35 11.29 -11.95
CA ASP A 57 0.64 11.38 -10.89
C ASP A 57 -0.05 11.65 -9.54
N ILE A 58 0.07 10.70 -8.61
CA ILE A 58 -0.66 10.71 -7.33
C ILE A 58 0.20 10.21 -6.16
N GLN A 59 -0.32 10.40 -4.93
CA GLN A 59 0.25 9.88 -3.67
C GLN A 59 1.70 10.31 -3.43
N PRO A 60 1.96 11.64 -3.38
CA PRO A 60 3.31 12.15 -3.13
C PRO A 60 3.78 11.78 -1.72
N ALA A 61 5.08 11.50 -1.58
CA ALA A 61 5.75 11.30 -0.30
C ALA A 61 7.17 11.87 -0.33
N TRP A 62 7.49 12.73 0.64
CA TRP A 62 8.78 13.41 0.70
C TRP A 62 9.90 12.49 1.15
N SER A 63 11.05 12.60 0.48
CA SER A 63 12.31 12.08 1.02
C SER A 63 12.69 12.86 2.28
N PRO A 64 13.39 12.24 3.26
CA PRO A 64 13.77 12.91 4.50
C PRO A 64 14.69 14.11 4.31
N ASP A 65 15.43 14.15 3.19
CA ASP A 65 16.29 15.28 2.82
C ASP A 65 15.54 16.44 2.14
N GLY A 66 14.25 16.28 1.85
CA GLY A 66 13.39 17.29 1.24
C GLY A 66 13.72 17.61 -0.22
N ARG A 67 14.52 16.78 -0.92
CA ARG A 67 14.93 17.04 -2.31
C ARG A 67 14.08 16.30 -3.33
N THR A 68 13.48 15.19 -2.93
CA THR A 68 12.81 14.25 -3.81
C THR A 68 11.41 13.95 -3.30
N LEU A 69 10.47 13.74 -4.22
CA LEU A 69 9.18 13.14 -3.93
C LEU A 69 9.13 11.75 -4.57
N ALA A 70 8.75 10.74 -3.80
CA ALA A 70 8.21 9.51 -4.34
C ALA A 70 6.73 9.72 -4.67
N PHE A 71 6.24 9.05 -5.71
CA PHE A 71 4.86 9.13 -6.14
C PHE A 71 4.49 7.92 -6.98
N VAL A 72 3.21 7.81 -7.29
CA VAL A 72 2.64 6.72 -8.09
C VAL A 72 2.22 7.28 -9.44
N THR A 73 2.57 6.59 -10.51
CA THR A 73 2.32 7.03 -11.89
C THR A 73 1.95 5.90 -12.85
N ASP A 74 1.10 6.17 -13.84
CA ASP A 74 0.78 5.21 -14.92
C ASP A 74 1.71 5.37 -16.15
N ARG A 75 2.74 6.22 -16.05
CA ARG A 75 3.64 6.53 -17.17
C ARG A 75 4.36 5.34 -17.78
N ALA A 76 4.60 4.29 -16.99
CA ALA A 76 5.15 3.04 -17.49
C ALA A 76 4.07 2.17 -18.15
N GLY A 77 4.19 1.95 -19.46
CA GLY A 77 3.26 1.11 -20.22
C GLY A 77 2.05 1.83 -20.79
N THR A 78 1.86 3.12 -20.51
CA THR A 78 0.85 3.96 -21.16
C THR A 78 1.27 4.35 -22.58
N ASP A 79 0.37 4.11 -23.54
CA ASP A 79 0.46 4.50 -24.95
C ASP A 79 -0.86 5.18 -25.38
N PHE A 80 -0.82 6.51 -25.44
CA PHE A 80 -1.99 7.32 -25.77
C PHE A 80 -2.44 7.17 -27.23
N ASP A 81 -1.54 6.85 -28.16
CA ASP A 81 -1.89 6.68 -29.57
C ASP A 81 -2.73 5.40 -29.76
N ARG A 82 -2.52 4.43 -28.87
CA ARG A 82 -3.24 3.15 -28.85
C ARG A 82 -4.34 3.07 -27.80
N LEU A 83 -4.56 4.15 -27.02
CA LEU A 83 -5.49 4.20 -25.90
C LEU A 83 -5.24 3.07 -24.87
N VAL A 84 -3.96 2.77 -24.62
CA VAL A 84 -3.52 1.81 -23.62
C VAL A 84 -3.04 2.58 -22.40
N TYR A 85 -3.62 2.30 -21.23
CA TYR A 85 -3.19 2.87 -19.96
C TYR A 85 -2.40 1.83 -19.17
N GLY A 86 -1.21 2.23 -18.75
CA GLY A 86 -0.29 1.42 -17.98
C GLY A 86 -0.79 1.17 -16.55
N PRO A 87 -0.28 0.13 -15.88
CA PRO A 87 -0.51 -0.03 -14.46
C PRO A 87 0.17 1.10 -13.67
N LEU A 88 -0.36 1.37 -12.48
CA LEU A 88 0.30 2.27 -11.53
C LEU A 88 1.65 1.70 -11.08
N GLN A 89 2.69 2.50 -11.18
CA GLN A 89 4.08 2.18 -10.86
C GLN A 89 4.68 3.26 -9.95
N LEU A 90 5.77 2.93 -9.26
CA LEU A 90 6.46 3.89 -8.40
C LEU A 90 7.47 4.71 -9.20
N ALA A 91 7.54 6.00 -8.89
CA ALA A 91 8.53 6.91 -9.43
C ALA A 91 9.05 7.84 -8.33
N VAL A 92 10.21 8.43 -8.60
CA VAL A 92 10.75 9.54 -7.82
C VAL A 92 11.00 10.74 -8.72
N ILE A 93 10.74 11.94 -8.22
CA ILE A 93 10.98 13.21 -8.89
C ILE A 93 11.86 14.11 -8.03
N ASP A 94 12.96 14.62 -8.59
CA ASP A 94 13.74 15.69 -7.96
C ASP A 94 12.94 16.99 -8.08
N VAL A 95 12.64 17.61 -6.94
CA VAL A 95 11.74 18.76 -6.87
C VAL A 95 12.31 19.98 -7.59
N ARG A 96 13.64 20.10 -7.68
CA ARG A 96 14.31 21.26 -8.28
C ARG A 96 14.54 21.07 -9.78
N THR A 97 15.01 19.90 -10.19
CA THR A 97 15.32 19.63 -11.61
C THR A 97 14.10 19.14 -12.38
N ARG A 98 13.07 18.65 -11.68
CA ARG A 98 11.89 17.98 -12.23
C ARG A 98 12.24 16.71 -13.00
N GLU A 99 13.42 16.14 -12.74
CA GLU A 99 13.83 14.88 -13.33
C GLU A 99 13.07 13.74 -12.67
N ILE A 100 12.38 12.95 -13.49
CA ILE A 100 11.62 11.79 -13.03
C ILE A 100 12.38 10.51 -13.33
N ARG A 101 12.49 9.63 -12.34
CA ARG A 101 13.05 8.29 -12.45
C ARG A 101 12.02 7.25 -12.01
N MET A 102 11.71 6.31 -12.89
CA MET A 102 10.89 5.15 -12.54
C MET A 102 11.66 4.21 -11.62
N LEU A 103 10.97 3.64 -10.63
CA LEU A 103 11.50 2.58 -9.79
C LEU A 103 11.07 1.22 -10.36
N ASP A 104 12.05 0.40 -10.71
CA ASP A 104 11.81 -0.95 -11.24
C ASP A 104 11.62 -1.93 -10.08
N VAL A 105 10.36 -2.11 -9.67
CA VAL A 105 9.94 -2.99 -8.56
C VAL A 105 9.41 -4.32 -9.06
N PHE A 106 8.16 -4.35 -9.51
CA PHE A 106 7.50 -5.53 -10.07
C PHE A 106 6.85 -5.16 -11.40
N ALA A 107 6.75 -6.12 -12.32
CA ALA A 107 6.19 -5.85 -13.64
C ALA A 107 4.65 -5.81 -13.65
N GLY A 108 4.00 -6.20 -12.55
CA GLY A 108 2.56 -6.27 -12.42
C GLY A 108 2.10 -6.18 -10.97
N GLY A 109 0.78 -6.14 -10.80
CA GLY A 109 0.15 -5.75 -9.55
C GLY A 109 0.02 -4.22 -9.44
N LYS A 110 -0.61 -3.77 -8.36
CA LYS A 110 -0.64 -2.36 -7.96
C LYS A 110 0.60 -2.05 -7.12
N HIS A 111 1.05 -0.81 -7.20
CA HIS A 111 2.06 -0.24 -6.30
C HIS A 111 1.53 1.12 -5.84
N ILE A 112 1.23 1.24 -4.54
CA ILE A 112 0.57 2.42 -3.99
C ILE A 112 1.16 2.80 -2.63
N ASP A 113 0.80 4.00 -2.18
CA ASP A 113 1.05 4.55 -0.85
C ASP A 113 2.54 4.52 -0.46
N PRO A 114 3.41 5.18 -1.25
CA PRO A 114 4.84 5.21 -0.98
C PRO A 114 5.14 6.03 0.27
N HIS A 115 6.09 5.58 1.10
CA HIS A 115 6.61 6.33 2.25
C HIS A 115 8.11 6.08 2.41
N PHE A 116 8.91 7.14 2.55
CA PHE A 116 10.34 6.98 2.82
C PHE A 116 10.60 6.54 4.26
N GLY A 117 11.60 5.69 4.44
CA GLY A 117 12.20 5.43 5.76
C GLY A 117 13.03 6.62 6.26
N PRO A 118 13.40 6.63 7.56
CA PRO A 118 14.09 7.76 8.21
C PRO A 118 15.38 8.23 7.54
N ASP A 119 16.14 7.31 6.96
CA ASP A 119 17.43 7.56 6.33
C ASP A 119 17.32 7.81 4.81
N GLY A 120 16.11 7.73 4.25
CA GLY A 120 15.86 7.87 2.81
C GLY A 120 16.42 6.72 1.96
N ARG A 121 16.98 5.68 2.58
CA ARG A 121 17.54 4.51 1.90
C ARG A 121 16.44 3.64 1.33
N TRP A 122 15.39 3.44 2.11
CA TRP A 122 14.25 2.59 1.79
C TRP A 122 13.03 3.42 1.44
N LEU A 123 12.32 2.99 0.41
CA LEU A 123 10.96 3.42 0.11
C LEU A 123 10.00 2.27 0.39
N TYR A 124 9.15 2.42 1.38
CA TYR A 124 8.06 1.50 1.69
C TYR A 124 6.87 1.76 0.77
N PHE A 125 6.12 0.71 0.43
CA PHE A 125 4.95 0.79 -0.42
C PHE A 125 4.05 -0.42 -0.20
N ILE A 126 2.79 -0.32 -0.64
CA ILE A 126 1.86 -1.46 -0.68
C ILE A 126 1.85 -2.03 -2.09
N SER A 127 1.95 -3.36 -2.21
CA SER A 127 1.80 -4.05 -3.48
C SER A 127 1.06 -5.37 -3.37
N ASP A 128 0.35 -5.74 -4.44
CA ASP A 128 -0.28 -7.06 -4.61
C ASP A 128 0.34 -7.88 -5.75
N ALA A 129 1.62 -7.64 -6.06
CA ALA A 129 2.33 -8.31 -7.16
C ALA A 129 2.32 -9.85 -7.08
N ASP A 130 2.18 -10.43 -5.88
CA ASP A 130 2.06 -11.86 -5.64
C ASP A 130 0.63 -12.33 -5.34
N GLY A 131 -0.36 -11.45 -5.49
CA GLY A 131 -1.78 -11.72 -5.29
C GLY A 131 -2.36 -11.26 -3.95
N PHE A 132 -1.52 -10.91 -2.97
CA PHE A 132 -1.95 -10.38 -1.67
C PHE A 132 -1.37 -8.98 -1.47
N SER A 133 -2.19 -8.02 -1.04
CA SER A 133 -1.69 -6.69 -0.74
C SER A 133 -0.82 -6.74 0.52
N ASP A 134 0.47 -6.47 0.41
CA ASP A 134 1.40 -6.47 1.53
C ASP A 134 2.28 -5.23 1.52
N VAL A 135 2.92 -4.94 2.65
CA VAL A 135 3.97 -3.92 2.74
C VAL A 135 5.27 -4.50 2.21
N TYR A 136 5.85 -3.78 1.25
CA TYR A 136 7.17 -4.01 0.70
C TYR A 136 8.03 -2.78 0.95
N ARG A 137 9.35 -2.93 0.83
CA ARG A 137 10.29 -1.81 0.72
C ARG A 137 11.28 -2.05 -0.41
N VAL A 138 11.64 -0.98 -1.11
CA VAL A 138 12.68 -0.99 -2.14
C VAL A 138 13.83 -0.08 -1.74
N GLU A 139 15.06 -0.56 -1.88
CA GLU A 139 16.25 0.24 -1.66
C GLU A 139 16.43 1.17 -2.85
N VAL A 140 16.33 2.49 -2.62
CA VAL A 140 16.20 3.51 -3.68
C VAL A 140 17.41 3.53 -4.62
N ALA A 141 18.59 3.17 -4.10
CA ALA A 141 19.86 3.16 -4.82
C ALA A 141 20.09 1.90 -5.65
N THR A 142 19.69 0.72 -5.15
CA THR A 142 20.03 -0.57 -5.78
C THR A 142 18.83 -1.24 -6.46
N GLY A 143 17.61 -0.89 -6.06
CA GLY A 143 16.39 -1.59 -6.50
C GLY A 143 16.21 -2.96 -5.82
N THR A 144 16.94 -3.24 -4.73
CA THR A 144 16.71 -4.44 -3.91
C THR A 144 15.35 -4.32 -3.22
N ILE A 145 14.56 -5.39 -3.24
CA ILE A 145 13.20 -5.38 -2.69
C ILE A 145 13.12 -6.37 -1.54
N GLU A 146 12.45 -5.96 -0.47
CA GLU A 146 12.14 -6.79 0.67
C GLU A 146 10.64 -6.73 0.96
N ARG A 147 10.06 -7.87 1.34
CA ARG A 147 8.69 -7.98 1.83
C ARG A 147 8.71 -7.88 3.35
N ILE A 148 7.77 -7.12 3.92
CA ILE A 148 7.67 -6.89 5.37
C ILE A 148 6.49 -7.66 5.98
N THR A 149 5.38 -7.80 5.24
CA THR A 149 4.17 -8.46 5.75
C THR A 149 3.74 -9.64 4.87
N ARG A 150 3.05 -10.61 5.49
CA ARG A 150 2.35 -11.72 4.84
C ARG A 150 0.96 -11.88 5.45
N LEU A 151 0.01 -11.10 4.97
CA LEU A 151 -1.33 -11.05 5.57
C LEU A 151 -2.35 -11.77 4.71
N ALA A 152 -3.12 -12.68 5.33
CA ALA A 152 -4.11 -13.50 4.62
C ALA A 152 -5.18 -12.69 3.87
N THR A 153 -5.59 -11.54 4.41
CA THR A 153 -6.55 -10.61 3.77
C THR A 153 -5.88 -9.39 3.15
N GLY A 154 -4.57 -9.23 3.37
CA GLY A 154 -3.77 -8.11 2.88
C GLY A 154 -3.96 -6.78 3.62
N VAL A 155 -3.00 -5.88 3.44
CA VAL A 155 -3.08 -4.46 3.78
C VAL A 155 -4.06 -3.77 2.82
N SER A 156 -5.03 -3.07 3.38
CA SER A 156 -6.12 -2.51 2.58
C SER A 156 -6.68 -1.23 3.19
N GLY A 157 -6.96 -0.26 2.32
CA GLY A 157 -7.86 0.85 2.61
C GLY A 157 -9.26 0.60 2.05
N ILE A 158 -10.12 1.62 2.10
CA ILE A 158 -11.53 1.52 1.69
C ILE A 158 -11.72 1.25 0.18
N THR A 159 -10.76 1.67 -0.64
CA THR A 159 -10.69 1.35 -2.08
C THR A 159 -9.35 0.69 -2.39
N GLY A 160 -9.24 0.08 -3.59
CA GLY A 160 -8.02 -0.62 -4.00
C GLY A 160 -6.74 0.22 -3.99
N THR A 161 -6.87 1.55 -4.14
CA THR A 161 -5.77 2.53 -4.14
C THR A 161 -5.80 3.46 -2.92
N ALA A 162 -6.70 3.25 -1.97
CA ALA A 162 -6.76 4.07 -0.77
C ALA A 162 -5.48 3.90 0.07
N PRO A 163 -4.90 4.99 0.60
CA PRO A 163 -3.79 4.91 1.54
C PRO A 163 -4.15 4.03 2.75
N ALA A 164 -3.20 3.22 3.17
CA ALA A 164 -3.33 2.23 4.22
C ALA A 164 -2.01 1.96 4.96
N LEU A 165 -0.96 2.74 4.71
CA LEU A 165 0.37 2.66 5.29
C LEU A 165 0.84 4.07 5.72
N THR A 166 1.65 4.12 6.77
CA THR A 166 2.46 5.28 7.14
C THR A 166 3.74 4.80 7.79
N VAL A 167 4.84 5.55 7.59
CA VAL A 167 6.15 5.27 8.18
C VAL A 167 6.56 6.48 9.01
N ALA A 168 6.94 6.25 10.27
CA ALA A 168 7.43 7.30 11.15
C ALA A 168 8.81 7.78 10.70
N ALA A 169 8.91 9.06 10.36
CA ALA A 169 10.14 9.66 9.81
C ALA A 169 11.35 9.62 10.77
N GLU A 170 11.12 9.50 12.08
CA GLU A 170 12.20 9.47 13.07
C GLU A 170 12.58 8.05 13.50
N THR A 171 11.59 7.19 13.75
CA THR A 171 11.83 5.86 14.35
C THR A 171 11.84 4.73 13.34
N GLY A 172 11.21 4.90 12.17
CA GLY A 172 11.03 3.83 11.18
C GLY A 172 9.89 2.87 11.53
N ASP A 173 9.12 3.14 12.58
CA ASP A 173 7.88 2.41 12.88
C ASP A 173 6.91 2.52 11.71
N ILE A 174 6.25 1.44 11.38
CA ILE A 174 5.18 1.44 10.39
C ILE A 174 3.84 1.24 11.07
N MET A 175 2.82 1.91 10.55
CA MET A 175 1.43 1.60 10.86
C MET A 175 0.68 1.33 9.58
N PHE A 176 -0.18 0.32 9.57
CA PHE A 176 -0.94 -0.05 8.40
C PHE A 176 -2.31 -0.64 8.76
N SER A 177 -3.29 -0.51 7.85
CA SER A 177 -4.64 -1.03 8.06
C SER A 177 -4.89 -2.35 7.35
N VAL A 178 -5.58 -3.25 8.04
CA VAL A 178 -5.97 -4.58 7.54
C VAL A 178 -7.47 -4.73 7.72
N PHE A 179 -8.16 -5.20 6.68
CA PHE A 179 -9.56 -5.58 6.79
C PHE A 179 -9.66 -7.07 7.10
N SER A 180 -10.24 -7.42 8.25
CA SER A 180 -10.48 -8.81 8.66
C SER A 180 -11.73 -8.88 9.52
N GLU A 181 -12.45 -10.00 9.44
CA GLU A 181 -13.65 -10.25 10.27
C GLU A 181 -14.68 -9.10 10.21
N GLY A 182 -14.83 -8.47 9.03
CA GLY A 182 -15.79 -7.40 8.80
C GLY A 182 -15.37 -6.00 9.29
N ASN A 183 -14.15 -5.82 9.79
CA ASN A 183 -13.68 -4.55 10.35
C ASN A 183 -12.27 -4.18 9.89
N TYR A 184 -11.94 -2.89 9.90
CA TYR A 184 -10.57 -2.39 9.73
C TYR A 184 -9.85 -2.31 11.08
N THR A 185 -8.67 -2.92 11.15
CA THR A 185 -7.77 -2.83 12.30
C THR A 185 -6.46 -2.18 11.87
N VAL A 186 -5.96 -1.23 12.68
CA VAL A 186 -4.65 -0.60 12.46
C VAL A 186 -3.60 -1.35 13.28
N TYR A 187 -2.60 -1.88 12.59
CA TYR A 187 -1.45 -2.55 13.18
C TYR A 187 -0.27 -1.58 13.25
N ARG A 188 0.55 -1.72 14.28
CA ARG A 188 1.85 -1.06 14.41
C ARG A 188 2.94 -2.12 14.42
N MET A 189 4.04 -1.83 13.75
CA MET A 189 5.27 -2.61 13.80
C MET A 189 6.43 -1.65 14.02
N ASP A 190 7.23 -1.88 15.06
CA ASP A 190 8.43 -1.08 15.32
C ASP A 190 9.56 -1.45 14.33
N ALA A 191 10.59 -0.60 14.25
CA ALA A 191 11.68 -0.80 13.29
C ALA A 191 12.41 -2.14 13.46
N ASP A 192 12.61 -2.62 14.70
CA ASP A 192 13.26 -3.91 14.96
C ASP A 192 12.42 -5.07 14.41
N GLN A 193 11.11 -5.00 14.57
CA GLN A 193 10.17 -5.96 13.99
C GLN A 193 10.13 -5.89 12.46
N VAL A 194 10.22 -4.70 11.87
CA VAL A 194 10.32 -4.52 10.41
C VAL A 194 11.57 -5.22 9.88
N GLU A 195 12.73 -4.95 10.49
CA GLU A 195 14.00 -5.58 10.09
C GLU A 195 13.96 -7.11 10.28
N ALA A 196 13.39 -7.60 11.40
CA ALA A 196 13.30 -9.03 11.67
C ALA A 196 12.38 -9.79 10.70
N ARG A 197 11.42 -9.10 10.07
CA ARG A 197 10.47 -9.67 9.11
C ARG A 197 10.84 -9.39 7.65
N ALA A 198 11.88 -8.60 7.40
CA ALA A 198 12.28 -8.24 6.06
C ALA A 198 12.82 -9.47 5.29
N GLU A 199 12.10 -9.84 4.24
CA GLU A 199 12.44 -10.99 3.40
C GLU A 199 12.80 -10.53 1.99
N PRO A 200 14.02 -10.83 1.48
CA PRO A 200 14.40 -10.48 0.13
C PRO A 200 13.49 -11.10 -0.93
N VAL A 201 13.05 -10.29 -1.90
CA VAL A 201 12.22 -10.73 -3.02
C VAL A 201 13.07 -10.85 -4.28
N PHE A 202 13.46 -12.08 -4.62
CA PHE A 202 14.31 -12.36 -5.79
C PHE A 202 13.53 -12.48 -7.10
N GLN A 203 12.24 -12.81 -7.04
CA GLN A 203 11.41 -13.00 -8.22
C GLN A 203 10.61 -11.73 -8.49
N ARG A 204 10.98 -11.02 -9.56
CA ARG A 204 10.15 -9.96 -10.12
C ARG A 204 9.08 -10.62 -10.97
N TYR A 205 7.91 -10.85 -10.38
CA TYR A 205 6.77 -11.49 -11.02
C TYR A 205 6.50 -10.80 -12.37
N SER A 206 6.75 -11.53 -13.46
CA SER A 206 6.71 -11.03 -14.82
C SER A 206 5.55 -11.68 -15.56
N GLY A 207 4.58 -10.87 -16.00
CA GLY A 207 3.58 -11.28 -16.97
C GLY A 207 2.45 -12.19 -16.49
N VAL A 208 2.34 -12.49 -15.19
CA VAL A 208 1.20 -13.23 -14.64
C VAL A 208 0.29 -12.24 -13.90
N GLN A 209 -0.91 -12.00 -14.43
CA GLN A 209 -2.01 -11.42 -13.66
C GLN A 209 -2.24 -12.34 -12.44
N PRO A 210 -2.04 -11.90 -11.19
CA PRO A 210 -2.03 -12.77 -10.01
C PRO A 210 -3.35 -13.49 -9.72
N ALA A 211 -4.43 -13.22 -10.46
CA ALA A 211 -5.69 -13.97 -10.37
C ALA A 211 -5.53 -15.48 -10.66
N GLY A 212 -4.34 -15.95 -11.09
CA GLY A 212 -4.01 -17.36 -11.27
C GLY A 212 -3.01 -17.95 -10.26
N LEU A 213 -2.52 -17.18 -9.28
CA LEU A 213 -1.69 -17.76 -8.21
C LEU A 213 -2.62 -18.40 -7.19
N LEU A 214 -2.53 -19.72 -7.03
CA LEU A 214 -3.21 -20.43 -5.97
C LEU A 214 -2.86 -19.78 -4.62
N PRO A 215 -3.81 -19.66 -3.68
CA PRO A 215 -3.49 -19.16 -2.35
C PRO A 215 -2.31 -19.96 -1.78
N PRO A 216 -1.41 -19.31 -1.01
CA PRO A 216 -0.25 -19.98 -0.43
C PRO A 216 -0.70 -21.25 0.30
N ILE A 217 0.02 -22.34 0.09
CA ILE A 217 -0.30 -23.65 0.67
C ILE A 217 -0.33 -23.58 2.20
N GLU A 218 0.45 -22.66 2.78
CA GLU A 218 0.50 -22.39 4.22
C GLU A 218 0.20 -20.91 4.48
N ALA A 219 -1.02 -20.60 4.93
CA ALA A 219 -1.32 -19.30 5.53
C ALA A 219 -0.91 -19.34 7.01
N GLU A 220 -0.19 -18.31 7.50
CA GLU A 220 0.25 -18.21 8.90
C GLU A 220 -0.92 -18.18 9.91
N SER A 221 -2.14 -17.86 9.46
CA SER A 221 -3.37 -18.07 10.23
C SER A 221 -4.26 -19.14 9.58
N ARG A 222 -4.26 -20.33 10.18
CA ARG A 222 -5.23 -21.38 9.84
C ARG A 222 -6.61 -20.91 10.28
N GLY A 223 -7.43 -20.52 9.31
CA GLY A 223 -8.83 -20.16 9.56
C GLY A 223 -9.58 -21.28 10.31
N ILE A 224 -10.66 -20.93 10.98
CA ILE A 224 -11.48 -21.83 11.80
C ILE A 224 -11.82 -23.15 11.07
N VAL A 225 -12.13 -23.08 9.78
CA VAL A 225 -12.44 -24.25 8.93
C VAL A 225 -11.23 -25.20 8.80
N ALA A 226 -10.02 -24.66 8.63
CA ALA A 226 -8.81 -25.47 8.52
C ALA A 226 -8.51 -26.19 9.85
N ASN A 227 -8.78 -25.54 10.99
CA ASN A 227 -8.61 -26.14 12.31
C ASN A 227 -9.63 -27.27 12.57
N TYR A 228 -10.87 -27.15 12.08
CA TYR A 228 -11.89 -28.21 12.18
C TYR A 228 -11.61 -29.42 11.28
N LEU A 229 -10.94 -29.20 10.14
CA LEU A 229 -10.58 -30.30 9.23
C LEU A 229 -9.46 -31.17 9.78
N GLU A 230 -8.54 -30.60 10.55
CA GLU A 230 -7.45 -31.34 11.21
C GLU A 230 -7.88 -31.96 12.54
N ASP A 231 -8.75 -31.28 13.29
CA ASP A 231 -9.25 -31.72 14.58
C ASP A 231 -10.78 -31.58 14.63
N PRO A 232 -11.53 -32.64 14.26
CA PRO A 232 -12.99 -32.59 14.15
C PRO A 232 -13.71 -32.45 15.49
N ILE A 233 -12.99 -32.56 16.61
CA ILE A 233 -13.52 -32.45 17.98
C ILE A 233 -13.14 -31.11 18.63
N ARG A 234 -12.33 -30.28 17.96
CA ARG A 234 -11.93 -28.96 18.46
C ARG A 234 -13.16 -28.07 18.66
N GLY A 235 -13.38 -27.56 19.87
CA GLY A 235 -14.52 -26.67 20.16
C GLY A 235 -15.86 -27.37 20.41
N LEU A 236 -15.89 -28.71 20.40
CA LEU A 236 -17.02 -29.46 20.98
C LEU A 236 -16.89 -29.48 22.51
N PRO A 237 -18.01 -29.38 23.25
CA PRO A 237 -18.00 -29.54 24.70
C PRO A 237 -17.54 -30.96 25.08
N THR A 238 -16.70 -31.08 26.11
CA THR A 238 -16.11 -32.34 26.59
C THR A 238 -17.09 -33.23 27.37
N GLU A 239 -18.39 -33.01 27.27
CA GLU A 239 -19.37 -33.72 28.08
C GLU A 239 -19.75 -35.07 27.45
N GLU A 240 -19.78 -36.11 28.28
CA GLU A 240 -20.35 -37.41 27.94
C GLU A 240 -21.88 -37.25 27.82
N PHE A 241 -22.39 -37.38 26.60
CA PHE A 241 -23.84 -37.38 26.37
C PHE A 241 -24.43 -38.70 26.89
N PRO A 242 -25.57 -38.67 27.62
CA PRO A 242 -26.25 -39.90 28.00
C PRO A 242 -26.72 -40.61 26.72
N VAL A 243 -26.18 -41.80 26.48
CA VAL A 243 -26.63 -42.70 25.42
C VAL A 243 -27.77 -43.54 25.99
N GLU A 244 -29.00 -43.29 25.54
CA GLU A 244 -30.14 -44.16 25.82
C GLU A 244 -30.39 -45.10 24.63
N GLU A 245 -30.77 -46.35 24.91
CA GLU A 245 -31.17 -47.27 23.85
C GLU A 245 -32.47 -46.80 23.19
N TYR A 246 -32.42 -46.70 21.85
CA TYR A 246 -33.58 -46.36 21.05
C TYR A 246 -34.68 -47.42 21.20
N SER A 247 -35.81 -47.05 21.80
CA SER A 247 -36.98 -47.90 21.95
C SER A 247 -38.15 -47.36 21.12
N PRO A 248 -38.40 -47.91 19.91
CA PRO A 248 -39.53 -47.49 19.09
C PRO A 248 -40.83 -48.11 19.63
N GLY A 249 -41.57 -47.34 20.43
CA GLY A 249 -42.91 -47.69 20.89
C GLY A 249 -43.93 -46.63 20.50
N LEU A 250 -44.70 -46.88 19.44
CA LEU A 250 -45.93 -46.13 19.16
C LEU A 250 -47.05 -46.72 20.03
N ALA A 251 -47.40 -46.04 21.11
CA ALA A 251 -48.63 -46.31 21.86
C ALA A 251 -49.76 -45.44 21.29
N LEU A 252 -50.88 -46.09 20.90
CA LEU A 252 -52.17 -45.45 20.60
C LEU A 252 -52.97 -45.25 21.88
#